data_AF-A0A7S0F6J6-F1
#
_entry.id   AF-A0A7S0F6J6-F1
#
_cell.length_a   1.000
_cell.length_b   1.000
_cell.length_c   1.000
_cell.angle_alpha   90.00
_cell.angle_beta   90.00
_cell.angle_gamma   90.00
#
_symmetry.space_group_name_H-M   'P 1'
#
loop_
_entity.id
_entity.type
_entity.pdbx_description
1 polymer ?
#
loop_
_entity_poly.entity_id
_entity_poly.type
_entity_poly.pdbx_seq_one_letter_code
_entity_poly.pdbx_strand_id
1 'polypeptide(L)'
;MEAVRWDERRRRFLQETMEEARPSLATLKENANYISQMADYIEHTYSDEPQAAESLIGQGRDYIVDSTITTVTYLDHLIQTMESVFQGQELAIESITNSADSICHRAAACKRLRSLRHLEASKTGIKNLLPAPEQDEAGVQQLDESVLPR
;
A
#
# COMPACT_ATOMS: atom_id res chain seq x y z
N MET A 1 -4.61 -4.38 16.57
CA MET A 1 -5.97 -3.90 16.21
C MET A 1 -5.98 -3.13 14.88
N GLU A 2 -4.94 -2.35 14.55
CA GLU A 2 -4.88 -1.57 13.28
C GLU A 2 -4.68 -2.41 12.02
N ALA A 3 -3.87 -3.48 12.04
CA ALA A 3 -3.67 -4.36 10.88
C ALA A 3 -4.98 -5.02 10.39
N VAL A 4 -5.88 -5.39 11.31
CA VAL A 4 -7.19 -5.97 10.99
C VAL A 4 -8.13 -4.93 10.38
N ARG A 5 -8.06 -3.66 10.83
CA ARG A 5 -8.83 -2.55 10.23
C ARG A 5 -8.35 -2.22 8.81
N TRP A 6 -7.05 -2.37 8.55
CA TRP A 6 -6.46 -2.12 7.23
C TRP A 6 -6.93 -3.16 6.21
N ASP A 7 -6.95 -4.43 6.60
CA ASP A 7 -7.47 -5.52 5.76
C ASP A 7 -8.97 -5.35 5.46
N GLU A 8 -9.76 -4.96 6.46
CA GLU A 8 -11.19 -4.69 6.30
C GLU A 8 -11.49 -3.54 5.33
N ARG A 9 -10.71 -2.45 5.42
CA ARG A 9 -10.90 -1.28 4.57
C ARG A 9 -10.52 -1.57 3.12
N ARG A 10 -9.43 -2.31 2.92
CA ARG A 10 -8.99 -2.75 1.59
C ARG A 10 -10.00 -3.70 0.96
N ARG A 11 -10.56 -4.63 1.74
CA ARG A 11 -11.59 -5.55 1.26
C ARG A 11 -12.87 -4.81 0.85
N ARG A 12 -13.33 -3.85 1.67
CA ARG A 12 -14.48 -3.00 1.33
C ARG A 12 -14.24 -2.19 0.06
N PHE A 13 -13.08 -1.56 -0.07
CA PHE A 13 -12.73 -0.83 -1.28
C PHE A 13 -12.78 -1.72 -2.53
N LEU A 14 -12.14 -2.89 -2.49
CA LEU A 14 -12.18 -3.84 -3.61
C LEU A 14 -13.61 -4.32 -3.92
N GLN A 15 -14.42 -4.56 -2.89
CA GLN A 15 -15.81 -4.94 -3.06
C GLN A 15 -16.63 -3.83 -3.72
N GLU A 16 -16.50 -2.59 -3.25
CA GLU A 16 -17.17 -1.42 -3.81
C GLU A 16 -16.77 -1.20 -5.27
N THR A 17 -15.48 -1.29 -5.58
CA THR A 17 -14.96 -1.25 -6.96
C THR A 17 -15.56 -2.35 -7.85
N MET A 18 -15.66 -3.59 -7.35
CA MET A 18 -16.26 -4.69 -8.11
C MET A 18 -17.76 -4.48 -8.35
N GLU A 19 -18.48 -3.92 -7.37
CA GLU A 19 -19.89 -3.57 -7.54
C GLU A 19 -20.07 -2.41 -8.53
N GLU A 20 -19.17 -1.44 -8.54
CA GLU A 20 -19.17 -0.31 -9.49
C GLU A 20 -18.88 -0.77 -10.93
N ALA A 21 -17.98 -1.74 -11.11
CA ALA A 21 -17.65 -2.31 -12.42
C ALA A 21 -18.75 -3.25 -12.98
N ARG A 22 -19.60 -3.82 -12.12
CA ARG A 22 -20.53 -4.90 -12.49
C ARG A 22 -21.56 -4.50 -13.56
N PRO A 23 -22.24 -3.33 -13.49
CA PRO A 23 -23.19 -2.92 -14.53
C PRO A 23 -22.53 -2.80 -15.90
N SER A 24 -21.33 -2.23 -15.96
CA SER A 24 -20.56 -2.08 -17.22
C SER A 24 -20.27 -3.44 -17.86
N LEU A 25 -19.83 -4.41 -17.06
CA LEU A 25 -19.59 -5.78 -17.53
C LEU A 25 -20.88 -6.46 -18.01
N ALA A 26 -21.99 -6.24 -17.32
CA ALA A 26 -23.29 -6.78 -17.72
C ALA A 26 -23.75 -6.21 -19.06
N THR A 27 -23.72 -4.89 -19.23
CA THR A 27 -24.12 -4.23 -20.49
C THR A 27 -23.24 -4.65 -21.66
N LEU A 28 -21.91 -4.75 -21.45
CA LEU A 28 -20.99 -5.24 -22.48
C LEU A 28 -21.35 -6.65 -22.96
N LYS A 29 -21.71 -7.54 -22.03
CA LYS A 29 -22.14 -8.90 -22.35
C LYS A 29 -23.47 -8.92 -23.10
N GLU A 30 -24.43 -8.09 -22.71
CA GLU A 30 -25.72 -7.98 -23.38
C GLU A 30 -25.57 -7.46 -24.81
N ASN A 31 -24.75 -6.43 -25.02
CA ASN A 31 -24.42 -5.91 -26.35
C ASN A 31 -23.81 -6.99 -27.25
N ALA A 32 -22.84 -7.75 -26.74
CA ALA A 32 -22.21 -8.83 -27.51
C ALA A 32 -23.22 -9.92 -27.91
N ASN A 33 -24.13 -10.28 -27.00
CA ASN A 33 -25.18 -11.25 -27.28
C ASN A 33 -26.17 -10.74 -28.35
N TYR A 34 -26.58 -9.47 -28.25
CA TYR A 34 -27.52 -8.90 -29.20
C TYR A 34 -26.91 -8.79 -30.61
N ILE A 35 -25.65 -8.36 -30.72
CA ILE A 35 -24.94 -8.30 -32.00
C ILE A 35 -24.88 -9.69 -32.63
N SER A 36 -24.59 -10.73 -31.84
CA SER A 36 -24.55 -12.11 -32.32
C SER A 36 -25.93 -12.57 -32.83
N GLN A 37 -26.99 -12.32 -32.06
CA GLN A 37 -28.35 -12.68 -32.47
C GLN A 37 -28.82 -11.93 -33.72
N MET A 38 -28.45 -10.66 -33.86
CA MET A 38 -28.75 -9.86 -35.05
C MET A 38 -28.03 -10.43 -36.28
N ALA A 39 -26.76 -10.82 -36.14
CA ALA A 39 -25.99 -11.43 -37.22
C ALA A 39 -26.64 -12.76 -37.66
N ASP A 40 -26.98 -13.63 -36.72
CA ASP A 40 -27.66 -14.91 -37.00
C ASP A 40 -29.00 -14.67 -37.70
N TYR A 41 -29.79 -13.69 -37.25
CA TYR A 41 -31.09 -13.38 -37.84
C TYR A 41 -30.96 -12.84 -39.27
N ILE A 42 -29.99 -11.98 -39.53
CA ILE A 42 -29.70 -11.47 -40.87
C ILE A 42 -29.28 -12.61 -41.80
N GLU A 43 -28.39 -13.51 -41.34
CA GLU A 43 -27.92 -14.65 -42.14
C GLU A 43 -29.08 -15.56 -42.56
N HIS A 44 -29.97 -15.90 -41.61
CA HIS A 44 -31.16 -16.70 -41.92
C HIS A 44 -32.11 -15.98 -42.87
N THR A 45 -32.37 -14.70 -42.63
CA THR A 45 -33.29 -13.91 -43.48
C THR A 45 -32.73 -13.74 -44.90
N TYR A 46 -31.41 -13.65 -45.08
CA TYR A 46 -30.80 -13.47 -46.39
C TYR A 46 -31.03 -14.67 -47.32
N SER A 47 -31.14 -15.88 -46.76
CA SER A 47 -31.45 -17.10 -47.52
C SER A 47 -32.85 -17.07 -48.14
N ASP A 48 -33.82 -16.52 -47.41
CA ASP A 48 -35.24 -16.61 -47.77
C ASP A 48 -35.77 -15.30 -48.41
N GLU A 49 -35.31 -14.15 -47.93
CA GLU A 49 -35.77 -12.81 -48.32
C GLU A 49 -34.62 -11.79 -48.45
N PRO A 50 -33.82 -11.81 -49.53
CA PRO A 50 -32.62 -10.98 -49.68
C PRO A 50 -32.87 -9.47 -49.54
N GLN A 51 -33.99 -8.97 -50.08
CA GLN A 51 -34.36 -7.55 -49.99
C GLN A 51 -34.73 -7.12 -48.57
N ALA A 52 -35.39 -8.00 -47.79
CA ALA A 52 -35.68 -7.73 -46.39
C ALA A 52 -34.38 -7.75 -45.57
N ALA A 53 -33.49 -8.69 -45.86
CA ALA A 53 -32.17 -8.77 -45.23
C ALA A 53 -31.31 -7.52 -45.49
N GLU A 54 -31.36 -6.91 -46.68
CA GLU A 54 -30.66 -5.64 -46.93
C GLU A 54 -31.14 -4.49 -46.01
N SER A 55 -32.45 -4.40 -45.74
CA SER A 55 -32.98 -3.42 -44.78
C SER A 55 -32.49 -3.71 -43.35
N LEU A 56 -32.45 -4.98 -42.95
CA LEU A 56 -31.93 -5.40 -41.65
C LEU A 56 -30.44 -5.15 -41.50
N ILE A 57 -29.64 -5.30 -42.57
CA ILE A 57 -28.21 -4.94 -42.56
C ILE A 57 -28.03 -3.46 -42.29
N GLY A 58 -28.86 -2.60 -42.90
CA GLY A 58 -28.84 -1.15 -42.65
C GLY A 58 -29.10 -0.82 -41.18
N GLN A 59 -30.17 -1.38 -40.60
CA GLN A 59 -30.53 -1.20 -39.19
C GLN A 59 -29.49 -1.80 -38.25
N GLY A 60 -28.96 -2.98 -38.58
CA GLY A 60 -27.92 -3.66 -37.83
C GLY A 60 -26.62 -2.86 -37.80
N ARG A 61 -26.26 -2.18 -38.91
CA ARG A 61 -25.09 -1.29 -38.95
C ARG A 61 -25.24 -0.14 -37.96
N ASP A 62 -26.37 0.55 -37.96
CA ASP A 62 -26.60 1.69 -37.07
C ASP A 62 -26.62 1.24 -35.61
N TYR A 63 -27.25 0.10 -35.31
CA TYR A 63 -27.17 -0.52 -33.98
C TYR A 63 -25.73 -0.88 -33.58
N ILE A 64 -24.93 -1.48 -34.47
CA ILE A 64 -23.54 -1.83 -34.18
C ILE A 64 -22.72 -0.57 -33.84
N VAL A 65 -22.97 0.55 -34.53
CA VAL A 65 -22.30 1.82 -34.23
C VAL A 65 -22.67 2.30 -32.82
N ASP A 66 -23.96 2.38 -32.51
CA ASP A 66 -24.44 2.82 -31.19
C ASP A 66 -23.96 1.90 -30.06
N SER A 67 -23.97 0.58 -30.31
CA SER A 67 -23.50 -0.44 -29.39
C SER A 67 -21.97 -0.36 -29.19
N THR A 68 -21.22 -0.02 -30.23
CA THR A 68 -19.77 0.21 -30.16
C THR A 68 -19.46 1.45 -29.32
N ILE A 69 -20.17 2.56 -29.55
CA ILE A 69 -20.02 3.79 -28.73
C ILE A 69 -20.26 3.47 -27.26
N THR A 70 -21.38 2.81 -26.98
CA THR A 70 -21.76 2.37 -25.63
C THR A 70 -20.67 1.49 -25.00
N THR A 71 -20.16 0.52 -25.77
CA THR A 71 -19.09 -0.38 -25.35
C THR A 71 -17.81 0.38 -24.99
N VAL A 72 -17.40 1.35 -25.82
CA VAL A 72 -16.24 2.20 -25.55
C VAL A 72 -16.44 3.00 -24.26
N THR A 73 -17.62 3.59 -24.04
CA THR A 73 -17.91 4.33 -22.80
C THR A 73 -17.81 3.44 -21.56
N TYR A 74 -18.31 2.21 -21.61
CA TYR A 74 -18.20 1.28 -20.48
C TYR A 74 -16.78 0.76 -20.25
N LEU A 75 -16.01 0.55 -21.32
CA LEU A 75 -14.59 0.22 -21.19
C LEU A 75 -13.78 1.36 -20.58
N ASP A 76 -14.06 2.61 -20.96
CA ASP A 76 -13.43 3.79 -20.35
C ASP A 76 -13.73 3.87 -18.85
N HIS A 77 -14.98 3.64 -18.45
CA HIS A 77 -15.34 3.60 -17.04
C HIS A 77 -14.60 2.47 -16.29
N LEU A 78 -14.51 1.27 -16.86
CA LEU A 78 -13.76 0.16 -16.26
C LEU A 78 -12.27 0.50 -16.10
N ILE A 79 -11.67 1.19 -17.07
CA ILE A 79 -10.28 1.65 -16.99
C ILE A 79 -10.11 2.62 -15.82
N GLN A 80 -10.98 3.64 -15.70
CA GLN A 80 -10.93 4.59 -14.59
C GLN A 80 -11.07 3.90 -13.22
N THR A 81 -11.98 2.91 -13.13
CA THR A 81 -12.14 2.09 -11.94
C THR A 81 -10.84 1.31 -11.61
N MET A 82 -10.18 0.73 -12.62
CA MET A 82 -8.90 0.03 -12.43
C MET A 82 -7.76 0.96 -12.03
N GLU A 83 -7.69 2.18 -12.58
CA GLU A 83 -6.71 3.19 -12.19
C GLU A 83 -6.82 3.56 -10.72
N SER A 84 -8.05 3.75 -10.22
CA SER A 84 -8.32 4.00 -8.80
C SER A 84 -7.80 2.86 -7.92
N VAL A 85 -7.97 1.61 -8.35
CA VAL A 85 -7.44 0.44 -7.64
C VAL A 85 -5.92 0.47 -7.59
N PHE A 86 -5.24 0.79 -8.70
CA PHE A 86 -3.79 0.86 -8.73
C PHE A 86 -3.23 1.98 -7.83
N GLN A 87 -3.84 3.16 -7.84
CA GLN A 87 -3.47 4.26 -6.94
C GLN A 87 -3.64 3.84 -5.47
N GLY A 88 -4.74 3.16 -5.13
CA GLY A 88 -4.96 2.61 -3.79
C GLY A 88 -3.90 1.59 -3.37
N GLN A 89 -3.41 0.77 -4.31
CA GLN A 89 -2.32 -0.18 -4.06
C GLN A 89 -0.96 0.49 -3.88
N GLU A 90 -0.67 1.53 -4.64
CA GLU A 90 0.57 2.30 -4.52
C GLU A 90 0.70 2.94 -3.13
N LEU A 91 -0.36 3.60 -2.66
CA LEU A 91 -0.42 4.17 -1.31
C LEU A 91 -0.26 3.10 -0.22
N ALA A 92 -0.80 1.89 -0.44
CA ALA A 92 -0.63 0.77 0.48
C ALA A 92 0.85 0.35 0.58
N ILE A 93 1.52 0.24 -0.57
CA ILE A 93 2.94 -0.14 -0.65
C ILE A 93 3.81 0.93 0.03
N GLU A 94 3.54 2.21 -0.21
CA GLU A 94 4.25 3.31 0.44
C GLU A 94 4.09 3.24 1.98
N SER A 95 2.86 3.04 2.46
CA SER A 95 2.58 2.91 3.89
C SER A 95 3.31 1.73 4.54
N ILE A 96 3.35 0.58 3.86
CA ILE A 96 4.09 -0.61 4.32
C ILE A 96 5.59 -0.33 4.36
N THR A 97 6.14 0.32 3.33
CA THR A 97 7.56 0.67 3.22
C THR A 97 7.98 1.58 4.37
N ASN A 98 7.22 2.66 4.62
CA ASN A 98 7.45 3.57 5.73
C ASN A 98 7.38 2.86 7.10
N SER A 99 6.44 1.93 7.24
CA SER A 99 6.32 1.12 8.46
C SER A 99 7.53 0.20 8.66
N ALA A 100 8.02 -0.43 7.59
CA ALA A 100 9.20 -1.28 7.63
C ALA A 100 10.45 -0.49 8.01
N ASP A 101 10.66 0.69 7.44
CA ASP A 101 11.79 1.57 7.77
C ASP A 101 11.76 1.99 9.24
N SER A 102 10.58 2.38 9.74
CA SER A 102 10.39 2.69 11.16
C SER A 102 10.76 1.51 12.07
N ILE A 103 10.36 0.29 11.70
CA ILE A 103 10.72 -0.93 12.44
C ILE A 103 12.24 -1.16 12.40
N CYS A 104 12.88 -0.98 11.25
CA CYS A 104 14.34 -1.09 11.10
C CYS A 104 15.08 -0.10 12.01
N HIS A 105 14.66 1.16 12.03
CA HIS A 105 15.24 2.18 12.92
C HIS A 105 15.08 1.82 14.40
N ARG A 106 13.90 1.34 14.80
CA ARG A 106 13.64 0.88 16.17
C ARG A 106 14.51 -0.33 16.54
N ALA A 107 14.67 -1.29 15.63
CA ALA A 107 15.54 -2.44 15.85
C ALA A 107 17.01 -2.01 16.01
N ALA A 108 17.48 -1.05 15.20
CA ALA A 108 18.82 -0.49 15.33
C ALA A 108 19.02 0.24 16.67
N ALA A 109 18.03 1.01 17.13
CA ALA A 109 18.05 1.67 18.43
C ALA A 109 18.13 0.65 19.58
N CYS A 110 17.33 -0.42 19.53
CA CYS A 110 17.40 -1.51 20.50
C CYS A 110 18.78 -2.17 20.55
N LYS A 111 19.42 -2.41 19.40
CA LYS A 111 20.80 -2.94 19.34
C LYS A 111 21.79 -2.00 20.04
N ARG A 112 21.71 -0.69 19.77
CA ARG A 112 22.57 0.33 20.41
C ARG A 112 22.38 0.36 21.93
N LEU A 113 21.13 0.37 22.40
CA LEU A 113 20.82 0.34 23.83
C LEU A 113 21.38 -0.91 24.52
N ARG A 114 21.28 -2.08 23.87
CA ARG A 114 21.90 -3.31 24.38
C ARG A 114 23.43 -3.16 24.49
N SER A 115 24.09 -2.62 23.46
CA SER A 115 25.54 -2.38 23.50
C SER A 115 25.95 -1.42 24.62
N LEU A 116 25.19 -0.35 24.83
CA LEU A 116 25.44 0.59 25.94
C LEU A 116 25.32 -0.09 27.30
N ARG A 117 24.30 -0.92 27.52
CA ARG A 117 24.17 -1.70 28.76
C ARG A 117 25.36 -2.64 28.99
N HIS A 118 25.88 -3.28 27.95
CA HIS A 118 27.09 -4.11 28.08
C HIS A 118 28.32 -3.28 28.46
N LEU A 119 28.48 -2.08 27.91
CA LEU A 119 29.56 -1.15 28.28
C LEU A 119 29.44 -0.68 29.73
N GLU A 120 28.23 -0.34 30.20
CA GLU A 120 27.97 0.04 31.59
C GLU A 120 28.27 -1.09 32.57
N ALA A 121 27.85 -2.32 32.24
CA ALA A 121 28.17 -3.51 33.01
C ALA A 121 29.68 -3.76 33.07
N SER A 122 30.39 -3.62 31.95
CA SER A 122 31.86 -3.75 31.88
C SER A 122 32.56 -2.69 32.75
N LYS A 123 32.15 -1.42 32.66
CA LYS A 123 32.69 -0.33 33.49
C LYS A 123 32.52 -0.61 34.99
N THR A 124 31.38 -1.19 35.37
CA THR A 124 31.09 -1.55 36.76
C THR A 124 31.94 -2.73 37.22
N GLY A 125 32.11 -3.76 36.37
CA GLY A 125 33.01 -4.88 36.63
C GLY A 125 34.46 -4.45 36.82
N ILE A 126 34.96 -3.52 35.99
CA ILE A 126 36.33 -2.96 36.13
C ILE A 126 36.49 -2.18 37.44
N LYS A 127 35.50 -1.37 37.84
CA LYS A 127 35.53 -0.66 39.13
C LYS A 127 35.63 -1.60 40.32
N ASN A 128 35.01 -2.78 40.25
CA ASN A 128 35.07 -3.79 41.31
C ASN A 128 36.39 -4.60 41.31
N LEU A 129 37.23 -4.45 40.27
CA LEU A 129 38.52 -5.11 40.13
C LEU A 129 39.71 -4.17 40.40
N LEU A 130 39.50 -2.85 40.42
CA LEU A 130 40.51 -1.91 40.92
C LEU A 130 40.49 -1.92 42.45
N PRO A 131 41.63 -2.11 43.13
CA PRO A 131 41.71 -1.92 44.58
C PRO A 131 41.35 -0.48 44.93
N ALA A 132 40.62 -0.30 46.03
CA ALA A 132 40.29 1.02 46.56
C ALA A 132 41.58 1.84 46.74
N PRO A 133 41.60 3.15 46.42
CA PRO A 133 42.76 3.98 46.72
C PRO A 133 42.98 3.92 48.22
N GLU A 134 44.13 3.38 48.63
CA GLU A 134 44.58 3.39 50.02
C GLU A 134 44.56 4.84 50.51
N GLN A 135 43.72 5.11 51.51
CA GLN A 135 43.79 6.36 52.25
C GLN A 135 45.03 6.29 53.12
N ASP A 136 46.16 6.75 52.59
CA ASP A 136 47.34 7.02 53.42
C ASP A 136 47.03 8.22 54.31
N GLU A 137 46.85 7.93 55.60
CA GLU A 137 46.85 8.94 56.66
C GLU A 137 48.25 9.57 56.75
N ALA A 138 48.43 10.73 56.12
CA ALA A 138 49.57 11.60 56.36
C ALA A 138 49.13 12.82 57.18
N GLY A 139 49.26 12.67 58.50
CA GLY A 139 49.51 13.69 59.52
C GLY A 139 49.08 15.14 59.24
N VAL A 140 48.06 15.58 59.98
CA VAL A 140 47.89 17.00 60.33
C VAL A 140 49.08 17.43 61.19
N GLN A 141 50.07 18.09 60.58
CA GLN A 141 51.02 18.93 61.31
C GLN A 141 50.62 20.40 61.12
N GLN A 142 50.10 20.99 62.19
CA GLN A 142 50.02 22.43 62.37
C GLN A 142 51.42 23.02 62.18
N LEU A 143 51.58 23.92 61.21
CA LEU A 143 52.72 24.81 61.13
C LEU A 143 52.28 26.20 61.56
N ASP A 144 52.94 26.62 62.64
CA ASP A 144 52.86 27.83 63.43
C ASP A 144 53.11 29.10 62.58
N GLU A 145 52.12 30.00 62.50
CA GLU A 145 52.23 31.34 61.88
C GLU A 145 52.89 32.34 62.83
N SER A 146 54.10 32.04 63.29
CA SER A 146 54.92 33.02 63.99
C SER A 146 56.34 33.04 63.43
N VAL A 147 56.55 33.84 62.38
CA VAL A 147 57.73 34.71 62.13
C VAL A 147 57.51 35.49 60.83
N LEU A 148 57.18 36.77 60.95
CA LEU A 148 57.41 37.80 59.92
C LEU A 148 58.38 38.82 60.54
N PRO A 149 59.59 39.03 59.99
CA PRO A 149 60.35 40.24 60.25
C PRO A 149 59.87 41.37 59.33
N ARG A 150 59.79 42.57 59.91
CA ARG A 150 59.46 43.85 59.27
C ARG A 150 60.48 44.28 58.22
#